data_AF-J9R3P1-F1
#
_entry.id   AF-J9R3P1-F1
#
_cell.length_a   1.000
_cell.length_b   1.000
_cell.length_c   1.000
_cell.angle_alpha   90.00
_cell.angle_beta   90.00
_cell.angle_gamma   90.00
#
_symmetry.space_group_name_H-M   'P 1'
#
loop_
_entity.id
_entity.type
_entity.pdbx_description
1 polymer ?
#
loop_
_entity_poly.entity_id
_entity_poly.type
_entity_poly.pdbx_seq_one_letter_code
_entity_poly.pdbx_strand_id
1 'polypeptide(L)'
;MKKTLLCAVFLPLVLNAQDYNGRVGINTNESKATLEISKEGNSKSKGLIIPRLTASEVKTMTDNGNVGENQNSMMVYITEGFATPDTDKVGKYELIDASGYYYDHNTTTLENSRWRKVGNGVYTAGKGMKLNNTEFSRTGLEEVTENGKTGWRFIGRNPDYYGNIGVGAVDLSYSNYANDLNGALGYMSFAQGIYARSWGYASIAMGSSAQASNDYRTAIGPNAEASGESSMALGTNAKASGGKSLAIGGFASGDYSLAISGNSEDYPSVRSVMNSIATGKYSIAISNAPGYSKSVASGEWATLIGSGIASGYGSLVLASNIYSSALASGPYSVVIGKGTASGNGSFAVGGTASGLSSFALGYDTVADSSYSTAMGKSNTIEKEPDTEFYRYSLNKNRLLVIGNGASLLGRSDAFTILRNAKVGIDINNFETTLSDAKLQVNGAIKISNNPATATNGVYNTSGTMPCNESNYGSIKFENDNFYGCKSTGWVLLNN
;
A
#
# COMPACT_ATOMS: atom_id res chain seq x y z
N MET A 1 20.45 30.54 -131.15
CA MET A 1 21.61 31.40 -130.82
C MET A 1 21.21 32.43 -129.77
N LYS A 2 22.16 32.95 -128.97
CA LYS A 2 21.97 33.87 -127.81
C LYS A 2 21.24 33.16 -126.63
N LYS A 3 21.77 33.06 -125.40
CA LYS A 3 22.30 34.04 -124.40
C LYS A 3 21.16 34.84 -123.72
N THR A 4 21.15 35.13 -122.40
CA THR A 4 22.29 35.31 -121.45
C THR A 4 21.85 35.27 -119.96
N LEU A 5 22.68 34.69 -119.04
CA LEU A 5 23.00 35.08 -117.62
C LEU A 5 21.86 35.36 -116.57
N LEU A 6 21.98 35.31 -115.21
CA LEU A 6 22.91 34.84 -114.12
C LEU A 6 22.03 34.82 -112.80
N CYS A 7 22.34 34.53 -111.51
CA CYS A 7 23.47 34.19 -110.59
C CYS A 7 22.87 33.40 -109.36
N ALA A 8 23.52 32.43 -108.70
CA ALA A 8 24.36 32.47 -107.47
C ALA A 8 23.81 33.26 -106.24
N VAL A 9 23.97 32.84 -104.96
CA VAL A 9 24.80 31.78 -104.29
C VAL A 9 23.93 31.01 -103.23
N PHE A 10 24.29 30.37 -102.07
CA PHE A 10 25.49 30.16 -101.22
C PHE A 10 25.36 28.88 -100.31
N LEU A 11 26.22 28.73 -99.27
CA LEU A 11 26.32 27.70 -98.17
C LEU A 11 26.79 28.43 -96.85
N PRO A 12 26.97 27.86 -95.61
CA PRO A 12 27.08 26.47 -95.09
C PRO A 12 25.94 26.09 -94.06
N LEU A 13 25.85 25.01 -93.25
CA LEU A 13 26.67 23.84 -92.77
C LEU A 13 27.28 23.87 -91.32
N VAL A 14 27.08 22.77 -90.54
CA VAL A 14 27.66 22.28 -89.23
C VAL A 14 27.35 22.97 -87.87
N LEU A 15 26.74 22.26 -86.87
CA LEU A 15 27.36 21.66 -85.64
C LEU A 15 26.33 21.08 -84.59
N ASN A 16 26.83 20.36 -83.56
CA ASN A 16 26.05 19.58 -82.57
C ASN A 16 25.96 20.23 -81.16
N ALA A 17 24.86 19.97 -80.44
CA ALA A 17 24.84 19.74 -78.97
C ALA A 17 23.51 19.12 -78.49
N GLN A 18 23.56 18.16 -77.56
CA GLN A 18 22.51 17.94 -76.54
C GLN A 18 22.94 18.72 -75.27
N ASP A 19 22.13 18.98 -74.25
CA ASP A 19 20.84 18.43 -73.81
C ASP A 19 20.04 19.50 -73.00
N TYR A 20 18.79 19.21 -72.60
CA TYR A 20 18.18 19.46 -71.26
C TYR A 20 16.64 19.60 -71.25
N ASN A 21 16.07 19.34 -70.06
CA ASN A 21 14.65 19.03 -69.84
C ASN A 21 13.74 20.24 -69.57
N GLY A 22 12.46 20.07 -69.94
CA GLY A 22 11.31 20.82 -69.41
C GLY A 22 10.01 20.40 -70.09
N ARG A 23 9.02 19.85 -69.35
CA ARG A 23 7.73 19.42 -69.94
C ARG A 23 6.51 19.64 -69.04
N VAL A 24 5.73 20.68 -69.33
CA VAL A 24 4.28 20.69 -69.06
C VAL A 24 3.56 20.47 -70.38
N GLY A 25 2.55 19.60 -70.39
CA GLY A 25 1.76 19.33 -71.59
C GLY A 25 0.27 19.27 -71.27
N ILE A 26 -0.48 20.24 -71.78
CA ILE A 26 -1.94 20.20 -71.87
C ILE A 26 -2.24 20.17 -73.38
N ASN A 27 -3.05 19.21 -73.82
CA ASN A 27 -3.26 18.86 -75.23
C ASN A 27 -1.98 18.43 -75.98
N THR A 28 -1.16 17.63 -75.30
CA THR A 28 -0.03 16.86 -75.84
C THR A 28 -0.47 15.43 -76.19
N ASN A 29 0.27 14.74 -77.06
CA ASN A 29 0.14 13.28 -77.20
C ASN A 29 1.16 12.49 -76.36
N GLU A 30 2.27 13.08 -75.89
CA GLU A 30 3.15 12.48 -74.87
C GLU A 30 3.85 13.54 -74.00
N SER A 31 3.24 13.87 -72.86
CA SER A 31 3.93 14.46 -71.70
C SER A 31 3.48 13.74 -70.44
N LYS A 32 4.44 13.47 -69.55
CA LYS A 32 4.18 12.86 -68.23
C LYS A 32 4.69 13.75 -67.08
N ALA A 33 4.61 15.06 -67.33
CA ALA A 33 4.64 16.21 -66.42
C ALA A 33 5.95 16.59 -65.69
N THR A 34 6.12 17.91 -65.56
CA THR A 34 6.93 18.63 -64.56
C THR A 34 6.37 20.06 -64.47
N LEU A 35 5.25 20.23 -63.75
CA LEU A 35 4.63 21.54 -63.50
C LEU A 35 5.25 22.16 -62.25
N GLU A 36 6.07 23.20 -62.42
CA GLU A 36 6.58 23.99 -61.31
C GLU A 36 5.56 25.07 -60.90
N ILE A 37 5.21 25.13 -59.61
CA ILE A 37 4.39 26.20 -59.02
C ILE A 37 5.25 26.92 -57.98
N SER A 38 5.91 28.00 -58.39
CA SER A 38 6.89 28.71 -57.56
C SER A 38 6.25 29.76 -56.63
N LYS A 39 6.92 30.03 -55.50
CA LYS A 39 6.40 30.87 -54.40
C LYS A 39 6.78 32.36 -54.54
N GLU A 40 6.61 32.96 -55.72
CA GLU A 40 6.96 34.37 -55.93
C GLU A 40 5.91 35.34 -55.36
N GLY A 41 6.10 35.80 -54.11
CA GLY A 41 5.22 36.76 -53.44
C GLY A 41 3.87 36.22 -52.93
N ASN A 42 3.16 37.05 -52.16
CA ASN A 42 1.94 36.71 -51.40
C ASN A 42 0.70 37.59 -51.76
N SER A 43 0.79 38.47 -52.76
CA SER A 43 -0.17 39.56 -53.00
C SER A 43 -1.31 39.25 -53.98
N LYS A 44 -1.46 38.00 -54.42
CA LYS A 44 -2.55 37.50 -55.28
C LYS A 44 -2.91 36.06 -54.88
N SER A 45 -4.13 35.63 -55.19
CA SER A 45 -4.56 34.24 -55.02
C SER A 45 -3.64 33.28 -55.78
N LYS A 46 -3.24 32.17 -55.14
CA LYS A 46 -2.32 31.17 -55.69
C LYS A 46 -2.86 29.76 -55.46
N GLY A 47 -2.58 28.88 -56.42
CA GLY A 47 -2.97 27.47 -56.39
C GLY A 47 -3.49 27.01 -57.75
N LEU A 48 -3.76 25.72 -57.86
CA LEU A 48 -4.48 25.15 -59.00
C LEU A 48 -5.98 25.25 -58.76
N ILE A 49 -6.73 25.85 -59.69
CA ILE A 49 -8.19 25.79 -59.67
C ILE A 49 -8.61 24.40 -60.14
N ILE A 50 -9.00 23.57 -59.18
CA ILE A 50 -9.48 22.21 -59.40
C ILE A 50 -10.92 22.26 -59.97
N PRO A 51 -11.28 21.42 -60.96
CA PRO A 51 -12.65 21.33 -61.48
C PRO A 51 -13.68 21.12 -60.38
N ARG A 52 -14.78 21.87 -60.42
CA ARG A 52 -15.89 21.78 -59.47
C ARG A 52 -17.04 21.01 -60.12
N LEU A 53 -17.48 19.94 -59.48
CA LEU A 53 -18.51 19.02 -59.98
C LEU A 53 -19.45 18.58 -58.85
N THR A 54 -20.69 18.23 -59.16
CA THR A 54 -21.56 17.47 -58.27
C THR A 54 -21.18 15.98 -58.23
N ALA A 55 -21.64 15.25 -57.22
CA ALA A 55 -21.48 13.80 -57.15
C ALA A 55 -22.06 13.09 -58.40
N SER A 56 -23.21 13.56 -58.90
CA SER A 56 -23.86 13.06 -60.11
C SER A 56 -23.00 13.27 -61.36
N GLU A 57 -22.39 14.45 -61.55
CA GLU A 57 -21.50 14.72 -62.68
C GLU A 57 -20.22 13.87 -62.62
N VAL A 58 -19.64 13.67 -61.43
CA VAL A 58 -18.51 12.75 -61.21
C VAL A 58 -18.88 11.32 -61.61
N LYS A 59 -20.08 10.87 -61.25
CA LYS A 59 -20.59 9.56 -61.66
C LYS A 59 -20.84 9.47 -63.16
N THR A 60 -21.53 10.43 -63.79
CA THR A 60 -21.72 10.45 -65.25
C THR A 60 -20.38 10.44 -66.00
N MET A 61 -19.38 11.20 -65.56
CA MET A 61 -18.04 11.20 -66.17
C MET A 61 -17.35 9.84 -66.05
N THR A 62 -17.48 9.18 -64.89
CA THR A 62 -16.84 7.89 -64.56
C THR A 62 -17.56 6.70 -65.24
N ASP A 63 -18.89 6.65 -65.20
CA ASP A 63 -19.73 5.64 -65.85
C ASP A 63 -19.56 5.68 -67.39
N ASN A 64 -19.40 6.87 -67.97
CA ASN A 64 -19.09 7.06 -69.40
C ASN A 64 -17.64 6.68 -69.79
N GLY A 65 -16.84 6.12 -68.88
CA GLY A 65 -15.49 5.63 -69.17
C GLY A 65 -14.40 6.68 -69.30
N ASN A 66 -14.67 7.96 -69.02
CA ASN A 66 -13.69 9.05 -69.13
C ASN A 66 -12.67 9.08 -67.96
N VAL A 67 -12.81 8.17 -67.00
CA VAL A 67 -11.95 8.02 -65.82
C VAL A 67 -11.36 6.61 -65.82
N GLY A 68 -10.26 6.45 -66.57
CA GLY A 68 -9.55 5.18 -66.73
C GLY A 68 -8.25 5.12 -65.90
N GLU A 69 -7.38 4.16 -66.22
CA GLU A 69 -6.07 4.00 -65.57
C GLU A 69 -5.20 5.25 -65.70
N ASN A 70 -5.28 5.96 -66.84
CA ASN A 70 -4.58 7.21 -67.11
C ASN A 70 -5.08 8.41 -66.29
N GLN A 71 -6.23 8.28 -65.61
CA GLN A 71 -6.82 9.31 -64.75
C GLN A 71 -6.69 8.98 -63.26
N ASN A 72 -5.97 7.92 -62.89
CA ASN A 72 -5.70 7.60 -61.50
C ASN A 72 -5.01 8.78 -60.80
N SER A 73 -5.46 9.15 -59.60
CA SER A 73 -5.10 10.37 -58.88
C SER A 73 -5.56 11.70 -59.51
N MET A 74 -6.49 11.68 -60.48
CA MET A 74 -7.21 12.89 -60.91
C MET A 74 -7.97 13.49 -59.72
N MET A 75 -7.70 14.76 -59.40
CA MET A 75 -8.35 15.47 -58.31
C MET A 75 -9.48 16.38 -58.83
N VAL A 76 -10.62 16.35 -58.14
CA VAL A 76 -11.80 17.21 -58.34
C VAL A 76 -12.20 17.86 -57.02
N TYR A 77 -12.99 18.93 -57.07
CA TYR A 77 -13.70 19.45 -55.90
C TYR A 77 -15.18 19.12 -56.05
N ILE A 78 -15.68 18.22 -55.23
CA ILE A 78 -17.09 17.87 -55.21
C ILE A 78 -17.85 18.97 -54.46
N THR A 79 -18.84 19.59 -55.10
CA THR A 79 -19.63 20.70 -54.55
C THR A 79 -20.81 20.22 -53.70
N GLU A 80 -21.32 19.03 -54.01
CA GLU A 80 -22.47 18.40 -53.37
C GLU A 80 -22.29 16.89 -53.43
N GLY A 81 -22.46 16.20 -52.30
CA GLY A 81 -22.32 14.74 -52.20
C GLY A 81 -23.61 14.01 -52.60
N PHE A 82 -23.56 12.68 -52.72
CA PHE A 82 -24.79 11.89 -52.83
C PHE A 82 -25.60 11.98 -51.54
N ALA A 83 -26.93 11.93 -51.67
CA ALA A 83 -27.84 11.93 -50.54
C ALA A 83 -27.65 10.68 -49.66
N THR A 84 -28.37 10.57 -48.55
CA THR A 84 -28.36 9.35 -47.73
C THR A 84 -29.75 9.13 -47.14
N PRO A 85 -30.49 8.09 -47.58
CA PRO A 85 -30.11 7.10 -48.61
C PRO A 85 -30.05 7.69 -50.02
N ASP A 86 -29.23 7.07 -50.88
CA ASP A 86 -29.14 7.33 -52.32
C ASP A 86 -28.67 6.02 -53.00
N THR A 87 -29.31 5.62 -54.10
CA THR A 87 -29.01 4.36 -54.79
C THR A 87 -27.72 4.41 -55.62
N ASP A 88 -27.27 5.61 -56.03
CA ASP A 88 -26.04 5.76 -56.81
C ASP A 88 -24.77 5.80 -55.92
N LYS A 89 -24.94 5.93 -54.60
CA LYS A 89 -23.86 5.99 -53.59
C LYS A 89 -23.27 4.60 -53.25
N VAL A 90 -22.85 3.86 -54.28
CA VAL A 90 -22.33 2.49 -54.16
C VAL A 90 -21.01 2.29 -54.92
N GLY A 91 -20.23 1.26 -54.56
CA GLY A 91 -19.02 0.87 -55.28
C GLY A 91 -18.00 2.01 -55.40
N LYS A 92 -17.71 2.46 -56.63
CA LYS A 92 -16.78 3.57 -56.90
C LYS A 92 -17.16 4.88 -56.19
N TYR A 93 -18.43 5.06 -55.84
CA TYR A 93 -19.04 6.32 -55.42
C TYR A 93 -19.40 6.38 -53.93
N GLU A 94 -19.29 5.26 -53.21
CA GLU A 94 -19.73 5.06 -51.81
C GLU A 94 -19.24 6.16 -50.83
N LEU A 95 -18.04 6.70 -51.06
CA LEU A 95 -17.38 7.68 -50.19
C LEU A 95 -17.70 9.15 -50.55
N ILE A 96 -18.50 9.41 -51.58
CA ILE A 96 -18.91 10.75 -52.00
C ILE A 96 -20.12 11.18 -51.17
N ASP A 97 -19.87 11.67 -49.96
CA ASP A 97 -20.86 11.89 -48.90
C ASP A 97 -21.24 13.34 -48.65
N ALA A 98 -20.35 14.28 -48.98
CA ALA A 98 -20.51 15.72 -48.78
C ALA A 98 -19.50 16.47 -49.65
N SER A 99 -19.62 17.79 -49.74
CA SER A 99 -18.65 18.64 -50.45
C SER A 99 -17.21 18.46 -49.94
N GLY A 100 -16.22 18.69 -50.81
CA GLY A 100 -14.80 18.64 -50.48
C GLY A 100 -13.92 18.32 -51.68
N TYR A 101 -12.61 18.30 -51.48
CA TYR A 101 -11.68 17.76 -52.49
C TYR A 101 -11.77 16.23 -52.52
N TYR A 102 -11.73 15.64 -53.71
CA TYR A 102 -11.72 14.19 -53.93
C TYR A 102 -10.70 13.84 -55.01
N TYR A 103 -10.11 12.65 -54.92
CA TYR A 103 -9.26 12.08 -55.96
C TYR A 103 -9.78 10.71 -56.41
N ASP A 104 -9.66 10.41 -57.70
CA ASP A 104 -9.86 9.04 -58.18
C ASP A 104 -8.71 8.16 -57.66
N HIS A 105 -9.05 7.02 -57.08
CA HIS A 105 -8.09 6.01 -56.67
C HIS A 105 -8.43 4.70 -57.36
N ASN A 106 -7.91 4.55 -58.57
CA ASN A 106 -8.07 3.35 -59.38
C ASN A 106 -7.03 2.30 -58.96
N THR A 107 -7.44 1.04 -58.81
CA THR A 107 -6.57 -0.09 -58.47
C THR A 107 -6.66 -1.17 -59.55
N THR A 108 -5.79 -2.19 -59.49
CA THR A 108 -5.81 -3.33 -60.42
C THR A 108 -7.05 -4.22 -60.30
N THR A 109 -7.96 -3.94 -59.35
CA THR A 109 -9.28 -4.57 -59.24
C THR A 109 -10.37 -3.50 -59.18
N LEU A 110 -11.30 -3.54 -60.14
CA LEU A 110 -12.37 -2.53 -60.29
C LEU A 110 -13.28 -2.40 -59.06
N GLU A 111 -13.43 -3.47 -58.28
CA GLU A 111 -14.19 -3.52 -57.02
C GLU A 111 -13.58 -2.65 -55.90
N ASN A 112 -12.27 -2.41 -55.96
CA ASN A 112 -11.52 -1.63 -54.97
C ASN A 112 -11.22 -0.20 -55.43
N SER A 113 -11.46 0.11 -56.70
CA SER A 113 -11.32 1.46 -57.26
C SER A 113 -12.42 2.39 -56.74
N ARG A 114 -12.07 3.52 -56.13
CA ARG A 114 -13.04 4.43 -55.50
C ARG A 114 -12.60 5.88 -55.55
N TRP A 115 -13.53 6.81 -55.70
CA TRP A 115 -13.30 8.22 -55.41
C TRP A 115 -13.09 8.41 -53.90
N ARG A 116 -11.98 9.04 -53.50
CA ARG A 116 -11.57 9.20 -52.08
C ARG A 116 -11.47 10.67 -51.72
N LYS A 117 -11.99 11.05 -50.55
CA LYS A 117 -11.95 12.44 -50.05
C LYS A 117 -10.52 12.82 -49.64
N VAL A 118 -10.04 13.97 -50.09
CA VAL A 118 -8.78 14.58 -49.64
C VAL A 118 -9.10 15.41 -48.40
N GLY A 119 -8.87 14.84 -47.22
CA GLY A 119 -9.14 15.46 -45.93
C GLY A 119 -8.57 14.68 -44.76
N ASN A 120 -8.57 15.29 -43.57
CA ASN A 120 -8.03 14.67 -42.36
C ASN A 120 -8.78 13.37 -42.03
N GLY A 121 -8.05 12.37 -41.56
CA GLY A 121 -8.61 11.04 -41.23
C GLY A 121 -9.73 11.15 -40.20
N VAL A 122 -10.96 10.79 -40.62
CA VAL A 122 -12.13 10.75 -39.74
C VAL A 122 -11.98 9.58 -38.76
N TYR A 123 -11.80 9.91 -37.49
CA TYR A 123 -11.79 8.93 -36.41
C TYR A 123 -13.16 8.27 -36.32
N THR A 124 -13.21 6.95 -36.49
CA THR A 124 -14.41 6.14 -36.24
C THR A 124 -14.12 5.24 -35.05
N ALA A 125 -14.91 5.37 -33.98
CA ALA A 125 -14.77 4.53 -32.79
C ALA A 125 -14.79 3.04 -33.16
N GLY A 126 -13.92 2.24 -32.54
CA GLY A 126 -13.75 0.83 -32.87
C GLY A 126 -12.92 0.51 -34.13
N LYS A 127 -12.40 1.51 -34.87
CA LYS A 127 -11.39 1.30 -35.93
C LYS A 127 -10.23 2.29 -35.78
N GLY A 128 -9.09 1.78 -35.34
CA GLY A 128 -7.93 2.57 -34.89
C GLY A 128 -7.29 3.49 -35.94
N MET A 129 -6.41 4.38 -35.47
CA MET A 129 -5.78 5.46 -36.25
C MET A 129 -5.17 4.98 -37.58
N LYS A 130 -5.76 5.43 -38.69
CA LYS A 130 -5.22 5.22 -40.04
C LYS A 130 -4.32 6.39 -40.44
N LEU A 131 -3.01 6.16 -40.41
CA LEU A 131 -2.00 7.01 -41.03
C LEU A 131 -1.41 6.29 -42.25
N ASN A 132 -1.32 7.00 -43.38
CA ASN A 132 -0.68 6.54 -44.63
C ASN A 132 -1.02 5.09 -45.03
N ASN A 133 -2.32 4.75 -45.03
CA ASN A 133 -2.86 3.44 -45.45
C ASN A 133 -2.31 2.22 -44.69
N THR A 134 -1.55 2.43 -43.61
CA THR A 134 -0.93 1.39 -42.79
C THR A 134 -1.80 1.15 -41.56
N GLU A 135 -2.21 -0.10 -41.30
CA GLU A 135 -2.91 -0.43 -40.06
C GLU A 135 -1.91 -0.49 -38.90
N PHE A 136 -1.95 0.52 -38.04
CA PHE A 136 -1.11 0.58 -36.85
C PHE A 136 -1.65 -0.36 -35.78
N SER A 137 -1.13 -1.59 -35.75
CA SER A 137 -1.23 -2.54 -34.64
C SER A 137 -0.45 -2.04 -33.41
N ARG A 138 -0.87 -0.90 -32.85
CA ARG A 138 -0.21 -0.20 -31.74
C ARG A 138 -1.20 0.17 -30.63
N THR A 139 -1.64 -0.86 -29.91
CA THR A 139 -1.43 -1.04 -28.45
C THR A 139 -1.39 0.19 -27.52
N GLY A 140 -2.10 1.26 -27.84
CA GLY A 140 -2.26 2.46 -27.01
C GLY A 140 -3.56 2.42 -26.20
N LEU A 141 -4.05 3.61 -25.86
CA LEU A 141 -5.38 3.81 -25.29
C LEU A 141 -6.34 4.34 -26.36
N GLU A 142 -7.59 3.91 -26.30
CA GLU A 142 -8.71 4.56 -26.98
C GLU A 142 -9.56 5.35 -25.97
N GLU A 143 -10.12 6.45 -26.43
CA GLU A 143 -11.16 7.19 -25.72
C GLU A 143 -12.47 6.42 -25.83
N VAL A 144 -13.05 6.07 -24.69
CA VAL A 144 -14.29 5.30 -24.58
C VAL A 144 -15.34 6.16 -23.89
N THR A 145 -16.56 6.22 -24.45
CA THR A 145 -17.70 6.87 -23.82
C THR A 145 -18.81 5.87 -23.53
N GLU A 146 -19.03 5.57 -22.25
CA GLU A 146 -19.98 4.58 -21.74
C GLU A 146 -20.98 5.27 -20.79
N ASN A 147 -22.28 5.14 -21.06
CA ASN A 147 -23.35 5.81 -20.31
C ASN A 147 -23.10 7.34 -20.07
N GLY A 148 -22.63 8.04 -21.10
CA GLY A 148 -22.33 9.48 -21.03
C GLY A 148 -21.07 9.86 -20.24
N LYS A 149 -20.30 8.89 -19.75
CA LYS A 149 -19.00 9.11 -19.10
C LYS A 149 -17.87 8.81 -20.09
N THR A 150 -16.86 9.67 -20.17
CA THR A 150 -15.73 9.51 -21.09
C THR A 150 -14.41 9.29 -20.35
N GLY A 151 -13.68 8.24 -20.71
CA GLY A 151 -12.38 7.88 -20.14
C GLY A 151 -11.49 7.14 -21.16
N TRP A 152 -10.35 6.62 -20.72
CA TRP A 152 -9.36 5.96 -21.59
C TRP A 152 -9.16 4.49 -21.22
N ARG A 153 -9.36 3.57 -22.17
CA ARG A 153 -9.12 2.12 -22.00
C ARG A 153 -8.09 1.62 -23.02
N PHE A 154 -7.40 0.51 -22.76
CA PHE A 154 -6.59 -0.15 -23.79
C PHE A 154 -7.41 -0.46 -25.05
N ILE A 155 -6.81 -0.24 -26.23
CA ILE A 155 -7.47 -0.50 -27.53
C ILE A 155 -7.93 -1.97 -27.65
N GLY A 156 -9.16 -2.17 -28.13
CA GLY A 156 -9.69 -3.47 -28.54
C GLY A 156 -10.18 -4.35 -27.39
N ARG A 157 -10.56 -3.75 -26.26
CA ARG A 157 -11.26 -4.48 -25.17
C ARG A 157 -12.73 -4.68 -25.54
N ASN A 158 -13.26 -5.90 -25.33
CA ASN A 158 -14.71 -6.12 -25.41
C ASN A 158 -15.41 -5.39 -24.23
N PRO A 159 -16.32 -4.42 -24.45
CA PRO A 159 -16.98 -3.70 -23.37
C PRO A 159 -17.72 -4.59 -22.37
N ASP A 160 -18.32 -5.71 -22.80
CA ASP A 160 -19.06 -6.64 -21.92
C ASP A 160 -18.24 -7.14 -20.72
N TYR A 161 -16.90 -7.15 -20.85
CA TYR A 161 -15.98 -7.69 -19.85
C TYR A 161 -15.56 -6.65 -18.77
N TYR A 162 -16.15 -5.44 -18.82
CA TYR A 162 -15.84 -4.30 -17.95
C TYR A 162 -17.13 -3.58 -17.52
N GLY A 163 -17.04 -2.79 -16.46
CA GLY A 163 -18.06 -1.79 -16.12
C GLY A 163 -17.91 -0.51 -16.92
N ASN A 164 -19.00 0.26 -17.01
CA ASN A 164 -19.02 1.59 -17.65
C ASN A 164 -17.91 2.49 -17.09
N ILE A 165 -17.02 2.96 -17.95
CA ILE A 165 -15.82 3.72 -17.59
C ILE A 165 -16.14 5.01 -16.83
N GLY A 166 -15.26 5.40 -15.92
CA GLY A 166 -15.38 6.67 -15.19
C GLY A 166 -15.01 7.88 -16.04
N VAL A 167 -15.60 9.04 -15.72
CA VAL A 167 -15.21 10.32 -16.34
C VAL A 167 -13.75 10.63 -15.99
N GLY A 168 -12.90 10.79 -17.01
CA GLY A 168 -11.46 10.99 -16.83
C GLY A 168 -10.71 9.79 -16.24
N ALA A 169 -11.33 8.61 -16.19
CA ALA A 169 -10.69 7.39 -15.69
C ALA A 169 -9.72 6.79 -16.71
N VAL A 170 -8.78 5.98 -16.23
CA VAL A 170 -7.79 5.27 -17.05
C VAL A 170 -7.78 3.78 -16.69
N ASP A 171 -8.18 2.96 -17.65
CA ASP A 171 -8.39 1.52 -17.52
C ASP A 171 -7.34 0.72 -18.32
N LEU A 172 -6.31 0.31 -17.58
CA LEU A 172 -5.22 -0.58 -18.03
C LEU A 172 -5.47 -2.04 -17.62
N SER A 173 -6.71 -2.42 -17.28
CA SER A 173 -7.02 -3.76 -16.79
C SER A 173 -7.17 -4.79 -17.92
N TYR A 174 -7.31 -6.07 -17.54
CA TYR A 174 -7.61 -7.16 -18.46
C TYR A 174 -8.68 -8.09 -17.87
N SER A 175 -9.71 -8.34 -18.67
CA SER A 175 -10.83 -9.22 -18.40
C SER A 175 -11.15 -10.04 -19.64
N ASN A 176 -11.65 -11.26 -19.46
CA ASN A 176 -11.97 -12.21 -20.52
C ASN A 176 -13.33 -12.93 -20.34
N TYR A 177 -14.15 -12.46 -19.40
CA TYR A 177 -15.51 -12.91 -19.15
C TYR A 177 -16.40 -11.70 -18.85
N ALA A 178 -17.71 -11.82 -19.10
CA ALA A 178 -18.67 -10.72 -18.90
C ALA A 178 -18.77 -10.30 -17.43
N ASN A 179 -18.51 -9.03 -17.14
CA ASN A 179 -18.52 -8.50 -15.77
C ASN A 179 -18.56 -6.97 -15.71
N ASP A 180 -19.64 -6.42 -15.19
CA ASP A 180 -19.93 -5.00 -15.03
C ASP A 180 -19.16 -4.31 -13.89
N LEU A 181 -18.28 -5.03 -13.18
CA LEU A 181 -17.50 -4.54 -12.04
C LEU A 181 -15.98 -4.45 -12.30
N ASN A 182 -15.49 -4.92 -13.45
CA ASN A 182 -14.06 -4.88 -13.80
C ASN A 182 -13.69 -3.54 -14.49
N GLY A 183 -12.48 -3.04 -14.25
CA GLY A 183 -11.96 -1.81 -14.86
C GLY A 183 -12.01 -0.58 -13.96
N ALA A 184 -11.94 0.61 -14.59
CA ALA A 184 -11.92 1.91 -13.92
C ALA A 184 -13.27 2.65 -14.10
N LEU A 185 -14.21 2.42 -13.18
CA LEU A 185 -15.62 2.86 -13.25
C LEU A 185 -15.85 4.23 -12.56
N GLY A 186 -14.98 4.57 -11.61
CA GLY A 186 -15.07 5.78 -10.80
C GLY A 186 -14.49 7.02 -11.48
N TYR A 187 -15.01 8.21 -11.15
CA TYR A 187 -14.51 9.49 -11.67
C TYR A 187 -13.01 9.65 -11.36
N MET A 188 -12.18 9.95 -12.36
CA MET A 188 -10.70 10.00 -12.25
C MET A 188 -10.04 8.75 -11.63
N SER A 189 -10.69 7.58 -11.71
CA SER A 189 -10.12 6.34 -11.16
C SER A 189 -9.08 5.71 -12.10
N PHE A 190 -8.17 4.92 -11.52
CA PHE A 190 -7.17 4.13 -12.23
C PHE A 190 -7.35 2.64 -11.94
N ALA A 191 -7.32 1.81 -12.98
CA ALA A 191 -7.32 0.35 -12.86
C ALA A 191 -6.19 -0.29 -13.70
N GLN A 192 -5.48 -1.27 -13.15
CA GLN A 192 -4.41 -2.00 -13.83
C GLN A 192 -4.34 -3.44 -13.33
N GLY A 193 -4.16 -4.40 -14.24
CA GLY A 193 -4.05 -5.83 -13.91
C GLY A 193 -5.28 -6.66 -14.27
N ILE A 194 -5.20 -7.96 -14.06
CA ILE A 194 -6.25 -8.91 -14.45
C ILE A 194 -7.43 -8.82 -13.47
N TYR A 195 -8.65 -8.56 -13.95
CA TYR A 195 -9.86 -8.34 -13.14
C TYR A 195 -9.71 -7.26 -12.05
N ALA A 196 -8.87 -6.24 -12.27
CA ALA A 196 -8.74 -5.11 -11.34
C ALA A 196 -10.02 -4.25 -11.32
N ARG A 197 -10.34 -3.66 -10.16
CA ARG A 197 -11.64 -3.01 -9.90
C ARG A 197 -11.47 -1.69 -9.16
N SER A 198 -11.70 -0.57 -9.86
CA SER A 198 -11.60 0.78 -9.31
C SER A 198 -12.93 1.51 -9.47
N TRP A 199 -13.72 1.54 -8.40
CA TRP A 199 -15.13 1.98 -8.45
C TRP A 199 -15.36 3.41 -7.96
N GLY A 200 -14.48 3.92 -7.11
CA GLY A 200 -14.65 5.20 -6.42
C GLY A 200 -14.11 6.41 -7.15
N TYR A 201 -14.57 7.59 -6.74
CA TYR A 201 -13.92 8.86 -7.08
C TYR A 201 -12.43 8.81 -6.70
N ALA A 202 -11.55 9.10 -7.66
CA ALA A 202 -10.10 9.09 -7.54
C ALA A 202 -9.50 7.80 -6.93
N SER A 203 -10.18 6.64 -7.10
CA SER A 203 -9.68 5.37 -6.58
C SER A 203 -8.59 4.75 -7.47
N ILE A 204 -7.68 3.97 -6.87
CA ILE A 204 -6.55 3.33 -7.55
C ILE A 204 -6.61 1.82 -7.27
N ALA A 205 -6.67 1.00 -8.32
CA ALA A 205 -6.59 -0.46 -8.21
C ALA A 205 -5.49 -1.00 -9.15
N MET A 206 -4.48 -1.68 -8.59
CA MET A 206 -3.31 -2.16 -9.34
C MET A 206 -2.95 -3.60 -8.92
N GLY A 207 -2.94 -4.53 -9.87
CA GLY A 207 -2.64 -5.95 -9.65
C GLY A 207 -3.83 -6.86 -9.95
N SER A 208 -3.58 -8.17 -10.02
CA SER A 208 -4.62 -9.17 -10.30
C SER A 208 -5.68 -9.16 -9.19
N SER A 209 -6.95 -8.97 -9.53
CA SER A 209 -8.08 -8.91 -8.60
C SER A 209 -7.95 -7.82 -7.52
N ALA A 210 -7.15 -6.77 -7.75
CA ALA A 210 -7.06 -5.64 -6.83
C ALA A 210 -8.37 -4.84 -6.83
N GLN A 211 -8.87 -4.44 -5.66
CA GLN A 211 -10.17 -3.80 -5.51
C GLN A 211 -10.10 -2.53 -4.64
N ALA A 212 -10.44 -1.38 -5.23
CA ALA A 212 -10.63 -0.11 -4.55
C ALA A 212 -12.10 0.36 -4.75
N SER A 213 -12.93 0.12 -3.74
CA SER A 213 -14.38 -0.07 -3.92
C SER A 213 -15.29 1.15 -3.67
N ASN A 214 -14.78 2.25 -3.12
CA ASN A 214 -15.42 3.57 -3.06
C ASN A 214 -14.30 4.65 -3.06
N ASP A 215 -14.68 5.90 -2.87
CA ASP A 215 -13.87 7.10 -3.06
C ASP A 215 -12.56 7.13 -2.25
N TYR A 216 -11.52 7.70 -2.86
CA TYR A 216 -10.17 7.93 -2.32
C TYR A 216 -9.42 6.66 -1.86
N ARG A 217 -9.87 5.47 -2.27
CA ARG A 217 -9.25 4.18 -1.91
C ARG A 217 -8.09 3.81 -2.82
N THR A 218 -7.04 3.21 -2.26
CA THR A 218 -5.88 2.72 -3.00
C THR A 218 -5.62 1.24 -2.69
N ALA A 219 -5.66 0.37 -3.70
CA ALA A 219 -5.35 -1.05 -3.60
C ALA A 219 -4.24 -1.41 -4.60
N ILE A 220 -3.05 -1.79 -4.12
CA ILE A 220 -1.87 -2.07 -4.95
C ILE A 220 -1.25 -3.41 -4.54
N GLY A 221 -1.65 -4.48 -5.23
CA GLY A 221 -1.14 -5.84 -5.02
C GLY A 221 -2.14 -6.89 -5.53
N PRO A 222 -1.70 -8.12 -5.85
CA PRO A 222 -2.63 -9.20 -6.19
C PRO A 222 -3.58 -9.49 -5.02
N ASN A 223 -4.89 -9.47 -5.28
CA ASN A 223 -5.97 -9.55 -4.29
C ASN A 223 -5.91 -8.48 -3.18
N ALA A 224 -5.28 -7.32 -3.41
CA ALA A 224 -5.33 -6.22 -2.46
C ALA A 224 -6.74 -5.62 -2.41
N GLU A 225 -7.32 -5.42 -1.22
CA GLU A 225 -8.67 -4.92 -1.02
C GLU A 225 -8.68 -3.67 -0.13
N ALA A 226 -8.97 -2.52 -0.73
CA ALA A 226 -9.30 -1.30 -0.01
C ALA A 226 -10.83 -1.13 0.02
N SER A 227 -11.42 -1.25 1.21
CA SER A 227 -12.87 -1.26 1.45
C SER A 227 -13.35 -0.31 2.56
N GLY A 228 -12.45 0.41 3.24
CA GLY A 228 -12.78 1.52 4.16
C GLY A 228 -12.75 2.89 3.49
N GLU A 229 -13.49 3.90 3.98
CA GLU A 229 -13.39 5.29 3.48
C GLU A 229 -11.92 5.76 3.45
N SER A 230 -11.41 6.26 2.31
CA SER A 230 -10.01 6.72 2.18
C SER A 230 -8.93 5.69 2.65
N SER A 231 -9.22 4.39 2.58
CA SER A 231 -8.30 3.32 3.04
C SER A 231 -7.26 2.93 1.99
N MET A 232 -6.11 2.42 2.45
CA MET A 232 -4.99 2.00 1.59
C MET A 232 -4.56 0.56 1.87
N ALA A 233 -4.55 -0.30 0.85
CA ALA A 233 -4.12 -1.69 0.91
C ALA A 233 -2.98 -1.95 -0.07
N LEU A 234 -1.79 -2.30 0.43
CA LEU A 234 -0.54 -2.43 -0.33
C LEU A 234 0.06 -3.83 -0.13
N GLY A 235 0.43 -4.52 -1.20
CA GLY A 235 0.96 -5.87 -1.18
C GLY A 235 -0.09 -6.98 -1.38
N THR A 236 0.38 -8.20 -1.62
CA THR A 236 -0.46 -9.37 -1.93
C THR A 236 -1.41 -9.71 -0.79
N ASN A 237 -2.69 -9.89 -1.09
CA ASN A 237 -3.80 -10.15 -0.15
C ASN A 237 -3.96 -9.11 0.98
N ALA A 238 -3.33 -7.93 0.89
CA ALA A 238 -3.49 -6.88 1.90
C ALA A 238 -4.93 -6.36 1.94
N LYS A 239 -5.50 -6.18 3.13
CA LYS A 239 -6.90 -5.74 3.28
C LYS A 239 -7.05 -4.60 4.26
N ALA A 240 -7.55 -3.46 3.77
CA ALA A 240 -7.81 -2.25 4.55
C ALA A 240 -9.31 -1.92 4.50
N SER A 241 -10.06 -2.35 5.52
CA SER A 241 -11.52 -2.19 5.57
C SER A 241 -12.01 -1.15 6.57
N GLY A 242 -11.14 -0.66 7.47
CA GLY A 242 -11.46 0.45 8.37
C GLY A 242 -11.33 1.82 7.69
N GLY A 243 -12.12 2.80 8.10
CA GLY A 243 -12.02 4.17 7.59
C GLY A 243 -10.63 4.77 7.88
N LYS A 244 -9.94 5.26 6.83
CA LYS A 244 -8.58 5.83 6.88
C LYS A 244 -7.52 4.84 7.43
N SER A 245 -7.77 3.54 7.27
CA SER A 245 -6.82 2.49 7.65
C SER A 245 -5.78 2.24 6.55
N LEU A 246 -4.58 1.79 6.96
CA LEU A 246 -3.48 1.41 6.09
C LEU A 246 -3.05 -0.03 6.37
N ALA A 247 -3.14 -0.89 5.36
CA ALA A 247 -2.64 -2.26 5.38
C ALA A 247 -1.47 -2.42 4.41
N ILE A 248 -0.33 -2.93 4.90
CA ILE A 248 0.84 -3.31 4.10
C ILE A 248 1.08 -4.81 4.32
N GLY A 249 0.59 -5.65 3.42
CA GLY A 249 0.59 -7.12 3.54
C GLY A 249 -0.21 -7.69 4.73
N GLY A 250 -0.99 -6.86 5.42
CA GLY A 250 -1.74 -7.21 6.63
C GLY A 250 -3.24 -6.95 6.51
N PHE A 251 -3.94 -7.05 7.64
CA PHE A 251 -5.37 -6.77 7.77
C PHE A 251 -5.61 -5.58 8.71
N ALA A 252 -6.06 -4.44 8.18
CA ALA A 252 -6.39 -3.24 8.93
C ALA A 252 -7.90 -2.98 8.85
N SER A 253 -8.65 -3.36 9.89
CA SER A 253 -10.11 -3.29 9.91
C SER A 253 -10.68 -2.25 10.89
N GLY A 254 -9.87 -1.73 11.82
CA GLY A 254 -10.27 -0.61 12.67
C GLY A 254 -10.11 0.73 11.96
N ASP A 255 -10.93 1.72 12.30
CA ASP A 255 -10.74 3.07 11.75
C ASP A 255 -9.41 3.66 12.23
N TYR A 256 -8.70 4.37 11.36
CA TYR A 256 -7.35 4.92 11.58
C TYR A 256 -6.31 3.87 11.99
N SER A 257 -6.55 2.57 11.73
CA SER A 257 -5.63 1.49 12.10
C SER A 257 -4.51 1.27 11.07
N LEU A 258 -3.38 0.73 11.55
CA LEU A 258 -2.19 0.43 10.75
C LEU A 258 -1.81 -1.05 10.93
N ALA A 259 -1.80 -1.83 9.84
CA ALA A 259 -1.32 -3.21 9.84
C ALA A 259 -0.17 -3.38 8.84
N ILE A 260 1.06 -3.58 9.32
CA ILE A 260 2.26 -3.84 8.50
C ILE A 260 2.75 -5.26 8.78
N SER A 261 2.59 -6.19 7.85
CA SER A 261 3.20 -7.52 7.94
C SER A 261 4.70 -7.44 7.62
N GLY A 262 5.52 -8.16 8.39
CA GLY A 262 6.94 -8.33 8.09
C GLY A 262 7.16 -9.33 6.94
N ASN A 263 8.42 -9.44 6.47
CA ASN A 263 8.77 -10.39 5.41
C ASN A 263 8.44 -11.83 5.83
N SER A 264 7.57 -12.50 5.07
CA SER A 264 7.41 -13.95 5.12
C SER A 264 8.56 -14.62 4.34
N GLU A 265 9.78 -14.55 4.87
CA GLU A 265 10.91 -15.24 4.27
C GLU A 265 10.76 -16.77 4.43
N ASP A 266 11.32 -17.49 3.47
CA ASP A 266 11.69 -18.91 3.50
C ASP A 266 10.61 -20.03 3.47
N TYR A 267 9.34 -19.75 3.14
CA TYR A 267 8.40 -20.83 2.72
C TYR A 267 7.58 -20.51 1.45
N PRO A 268 7.95 -21.05 0.26
CA PRO A 268 7.23 -20.78 -0.99
C PRO A 268 5.80 -21.37 -1.03
N SER A 269 5.45 -22.26 -0.10
CA SER A 269 4.14 -22.90 0.06
C SER A 269 3.13 -22.08 0.90
N VAL A 270 3.56 -21.03 1.61
CA VAL A 270 2.70 -20.28 2.57
C VAL A 270 2.54 -18.79 2.17
N ARG A 271 2.38 -18.53 0.87
CA ARG A 271 2.22 -17.19 0.28
C ARG A 271 0.82 -16.57 0.52
N SER A 272 0.33 -16.50 1.76
CA SER A 272 -1.01 -15.94 2.02
C SER A 272 -1.34 -15.41 3.42
N VAL A 273 -0.61 -15.78 4.48
CA VAL A 273 -1.05 -15.44 5.85
C VAL A 273 -0.73 -13.97 6.18
N MET A 274 -1.78 -13.17 6.39
CA MET A 274 -1.66 -11.83 6.99
C MET A 274 -1.24 -11.98 8.46
N ASN A 275 0.05 -11.79 8.73
CA ASN A 275 0.61 -11.93 10.07
C ASN A 275 0.34 -10.71 10.96
N SER A 276 0.12 -9.52 10.39
CA SER A 276 -0.37 -8.33 11.10
C SER A 276 -1.87 -8.14 10.96
N ILE A 277 -2.54 -7.95 12.09
CA ILE A 277 -3.99 -7.79 12.23
C ILE A 277 -4.26 -6.62 13.18
N ALA A 278 -4.75 -5.49 12.65
CA ALA A 278 -5.13 -4.31 13.41
C ALA A 278 -6.65 -4.09 13.32
N THR A 279 -7.39 -4.51 14.35
CA THR A 279 -8.87 -4.42 14.36
C THR A 279 -9.41 -3.35 15.28
N GLY A 280 -8.61 -2.87 16.24
CA GLY A 280 -8.99 -1.75 17.10
C GLY A 280 -8.93 -0.42 16.35
N LYS A 281 -9.82 0.52 16.67
CA LYS A 281 -9.72 1.89 16.15
C LYS A 281 -8.47 2.57 16.75
N TYR A 282 -7.74 3.31 15.92
CA TYR A 282 -6.38 3.80 16.19
C TYR A 282 -5.33 2.71 16.55
N SER A 283 -5.60 1.42 16.30
CA SER A 283 -4.64 0.36 16.65
C SER A 283 -3.51 0.21 15.63
N ILE A 284 -2.34 -0.22 16.10
CA ILE A 284 -1.13 -0.42 15.29
C ILE A 284 -0.63 -1.85 15.49
N ALA A 285 -0.54 -2.63 14.41
CA ALA A 285 0.06 -3.96 14.38
C ALA A 285 1.20 -4.01 13.35
N ILE A 286 2.44 -4.03 13.83
CA ILE A 286 3.64 -4.14 12.99
C ILE A 286 4.34 -5.47 13.34
N SER A 287 4.42 -6.39 12.38
CA SER A 287 5.08 -7.68 12.57
C SER A 287 6.53 -7.62 12.10
N ASN A 288 7.44 -8.25 12.84
CA ASN A 288 8.84 -8.47 12.46
C ASN A 288 9.19 -9.96 12.29
N ALA A 289 8.21 -10.85 12.39
CA ALA A 289 8.46 -12.28 12.65
C ALA A 289 8.05 -13.17 11.45
N PRO A 290 8.93 -14.06 10.97
CA PRO A 290 8.66 -14.89 9.80
C PRO A 290 7.60 -15.98 10.06
N GLY A 291 6.89 -16.35 9.00
CA GLY A 291 6.07 -17.56 8.89
C GLY A 291 4.81 -17.61 9.76
N TYR A 292 4.99 -17.85 11.05
CA TYR A 292 3.95 -18.40 11.94
C TYR A 292 3.46 -17.48 13.06
N SER A 293 4.22 -16.42 13.36
CA SER A 293 3.95 -15.55 14.51
C SER A 293 2.98 -14.44 14.13
N LYS A 294 1.84 -14.38 14.84
CA LYS A 294 0.82 -13.34 14.62
C LYS A 294 1.06 -12.11 15.49
N SER A 295 0.58 -10.99 14.97
CA SER A 295 0.80 -9.64 15.49
C SER A 295 -0.57 -8.97 15.53
N VAL A 296 -1.28 -9.10 16.65
CA VAL A 296 -2.71 -8.74 16.75
C VAL A 296 -2.89 -7.53 17.67
N ALA A 297 -3.30 -6.40 17.10
CA ALA A 297 -3.72 -5.21 17.86
C ALA A 297 -5.24 -5.05 17.73
N SER A 298 -5.99 -5.45 18.76
CA SER A 298 -7.46 -5.48 18.73
C SER A 298 -8.14 -4.51 19.70
N GLY A 299 -7.42 -4.00 20.70
CA GLY A 299 -7.91 -2.94 21.57
C GLY A 299 -7.91 -1.57 20.87
N GLU A 300 -8.83 -0.67 21.25
CA GLU A 300 -8.76 0.72 20.79
C GLU A 300 -7.48 1.39 21.32
N TRP A 301 -6.76 2.14 20.47
CA TRP A 301 -5.41 2.65 20.73
C TRP A 301 -4.32 1.59 21.05
N ALA A 302 -4.60 0.29 20.90
CA ALA A 302 -3.60 -0.75 21.18
C ALA A 302 -2.45 -0.71 20.16
N THR A 303 -1.20 -0.78 20.65
CA THR A 303 0.01 -0.76 19.82
C THR A 303 0.80 -2.05 20.01
N LEU A 304 1.16 -2.70 18.91
CA LEU A 304 1.96 -3.91 18.90
C LEU A 304 3.06 -3.83 17.85
N ILE A 305 4.30 -4.04 18.30
CA ILE A 305 5.48 -4.15 17.45
C ILE A 305 6.16 -5.49 17.76
N GLY A 306 6.24 -6.34 16.75
CA GLY A 306 6.77 -7.70 16.83
C GLY A 306 5.66 -8.76 16.88
N SER A 307 5.78 -9.76 17.74
CA SER A 307 4.84 -10.89 17.83
C SER A 307 4.05 -10.91 19.16
N GLY A 308 2.73 -11.16 19.09
CA GLY A 308 1.87 -11.26 20.28
C GLY A 308 0.45 -10.74 20.06
N ILE A 309 -0.20 -10.37 21.16
CA ILE A 309 -1.57 -9.83 21.20
C ILE A 309 -1.64 -8.60 22.12
N ALA A 310 -2.05 -7.46 21.58
CA ALA A 310 -2.42 -6.25 22.30
C ALA A 310 -3.94 -6.04 22.18
N SER A 311 -4.70 -6.52 23.17
CA SER A 311 -6.18 -6.52 23.15
C SER A 311 -6.82 -5.58 24.17
N GLY A 312 -6.06 -5.09 25.15
CA GLY A 312 -6.52 -4.06 26.07
C GLY A 312 -6.62 -2.68 25.41
N TYR A 313 -7.55 -1.85 25.90
CA TYR A 313 -7.61 -0.43 25.55
C TYR A 313 -6.26 0.24 25.83
N GLY A 314 -5.65 0.89 24.83
CA GLY A 314 -4.36 1.57 24.97
C GLY A 314 -3.20 0.66 25.42
N SER A 315 -3.29 -0.67 25.19
CA SER A 315 -2.25 -1.60 25.60
C SER A 315 -1.05 -1.61 24.63
N LEU A 316 0.12 -1.99 25.12
CA LEU A 316 1.39 -1.96 24.38
C LEU A 316 2.11 -3.31 24.42
N VAL A 317 2.51 -3.83 23.26
CA VAL A 317 3.38 -5.00 23.13
C VAL A 317 4.62 -4.66 22.31
N LEU A 318 5.80 -4.90 22.87
CA LEU A 318 7.10 -4.73 22.21
C LEU A 318 7.90 -6.05 22.30
N ALA A 319 7.78 -6.92 21.30
CA ALA A 319 8.18 -8.33 21.42
C ALA A 319 8.98 -8.84 20.21
N SER A 320 10.32 -8.83 20.33
CA SER A 320 11.25 -9.04 19.20
C SER A 320 11.30 -10.45 18.59
N ASN A 321 10.74 -11.46 19.26
CA ASN A 321 11.08 -12.87 19.01
C ASN A 321 9.94 -13.66 18.37
N ILE A 322 10.31 -14.61 17.50
CA ILE A 322 9.41 -15.67 17.03
C ILE A 322 8.89 -16.44 18.25
N TYR A 323 7.59 -16.79 18.24
CA TYR A 323 6.91 -17.51 19.33
C TYR A 323 6.82 -16.77 20.68
N SER A 324 6.93 -15.44 20.72
CA SER A 324 6.64 -14.67 21.94
C SER A 324 5.18 -14.83 22.37
N SER A 325 4.96 -15.49 23.50
CA SER A 325 3.68 -15.47 24.24
C SER A 325 3.51 -14.12 24.98
N ALA A 326 3.49 -13.04 24.20
CA ALA A 326 3.27 -11.67 24.66
C ALA A 326 1.77 -11.32 24.58
N LEU A 327 1.14 -11.02 25.72
CA LEU A 327 -0.28 -10.74 25.83
C LEU A 327 -0.52 -9.51 26.72
N ALA A 328 -0.83 -8.36 26.12
CA ALA A 328 -1.26 -7.15 26.82
C ALA A 328 -2.79 -7.00 26.69
N SER A 329 -3.52 -7.61 27.62
CA SER A 329 -4.99 -7.67 27.62
C SER A 329 -5.65 -6.72 28.62
N GLY A 330 -4.92 -6.24 29.62
CA GLY A 330 -5.42 -5.21 30.54
C GLY A 330 -5.48 -3.83 29.86
N PRO A 331 -6.44 -2.95 30.20
CA PRO A 331 -6.39 -1.55 29.80
C PRO A 331 -5.07 -0.92 30.23
N TYR A 332 -4.43 -0.12 29.36
CA TYR A 332 -3.12 0.51 29.58
C TYR A 332 -1.98 -0.45 29.97
N SER A 333 -2.15 -1.76 29.76
CA SER A 333 -1.14 -2.76 30.11
C SER A 333 0.01 -2.81 29.11
N VAL A 334 1.21 -3.20 29.57
CA VAL A 334 2.44 -3.19 28.77
C VAL A 334 3.17 -4.52 28.88
N VAL A 335 3.58 -5.10 27.74
CA VAL A 335 4.47 -6.28 27.68
C VAL A 335 5.71 -5.96 26.86
N ILE A 336 6.89 -6.30 27.38
CA ILE A 336 8.15 -6.26 26.62
C ILE A 336 8.78 -7.66 26.58
N GLY A 337 9.08 -8.16 25.38
CA GLY A 337 9.64 -9.50 25.14
C GLY A 337 8.58 -10.61 25.19
N LYS A 338 8.62 -11.42 26.26
CA LYS A 338 7.63 -12.47 26.60
C LYS A 338 6.85 -11.98 27.82
N GLY A 339 5.57 -12.27 27.96
CA GLY A 339 4.86 -12.03 29.23
C GLY A 339 3.37 -11.78 29.06
N THR A 340 2.66 -11.82 30.19
CA THR A 340 1.21 -11.53 30.22
C THR A 340 0.95 -10.36 31.15
N ALA A 341 0.35 -9.29 30.64
CA ALA A 341 -0.10 -8.14 31.40
C ALA A 341 -1.63 -8.02 31.25
N SER A 342 -2.38 -8.54 32.21
CA SER A 342 -3.85 -8.59 32.17
C SER A 342 -4.53 -7.65 33.16
N GLY A 343 -3.80 -7.14 34.15
CA GLY A 343 -4.29 -6.10 35.05
C GLY A 343 -4.32 -4.73 34.37
N ASN A 344 -5.26 -3.87 34.78
CA ASN A 344 -5.31 -2.48 34.30
C ASN A 344 -4.03 -1.73 34.73
N GLY A 345 -3.31 -1.14 33.79
CA GLY A 345 -2.01 -0.49 34.00
C GLY A 345 -0.89 -1.44 34.44
N SER A 346 -1.04 -2.76 34.24
CA SER A 346 0.00 -3.74 34.62
C SER A 346 1.14 -3.81 33.60
N PHE A 347 2.34 -4.22 34.06
CA PHE A 347 3.56 -4.23 33.26
C PHE A 347 4.29 -5.57 33.39
N ALA A 348 4.60 -6.25 32.29
CA ALA A 348 5.23 -7.57 32.30
C ALA A 348 6.45 -7.70 31.37
N VAL A 349 7.56 -8.22 31.92
CA VAL A 349 8.81 -8.51 31.20
C VAL A 349 9.34 -9.87 31.66
N GLY A 350 8.96 -10.91 30.93
CA GLY A 350 9.29 -12.32 31.16
C GLY A 350 8.37 -13.08 32.13
N GLY A 351 7.48 -12.37 32.82
CA GLY A 351 6.52 -12.93 33.79
C GLY A 351 5.04 -12.62 33.49
N THR A 352 4.21 -12.74 34.53
CA THR A 352 2.76 -12.47 34.51
C THR A 352 2.40 -11.39 35.54
N ALA A 353 1.78 -10.31 35.08
CA ALA A 353 1.25 -9.23 35.91
C ALA A 353 -0.28 -9.18 35.73
N SER A 354 -1.04 -9.69 36.70
CA SER A 354 -2.50 -9.85 36.58
C SER A 354 -3.30 -8.89 37.47
N GLY A 355 -2.71 -8.40 38.56
CA GLY A 355 -3.34 -7.41 39.45
C GLY A 355 -3.35 -5.98 38.89
N LEU A 356 -4.28 -5.14 39.35
CA LEU A 356 -4.35 -3.71 39.04
C LEU A 356 -3.00 -3.04 39.30
N SER A 357 -2.40 -2.42 38.28
CA SER A 357 -1.09 -1.75 38.33
C SER A 357 0.05 -2.61 38.91
N SER A 358 -0.01 -3.94 38.72
CA SER A 358 1.05 -4.88 39.10
C SER A 358 2.23 -4.87 38.12
N PHE A 359 3.42 -5.26 38.59
CA PHE A 359 4.67 -5.22 37.82
C PHE A 359 5.41 -6.56 37.94
N ALA A 360 5.59 -7.29 36.84
CA ALA A 360 6.28 -8.58 36.81
C ALA A 360 7.54 -8.51 35.93
N LEU A 361 8.70 -8.77 36.51
CA LEU A 361 10.02 -8.69 35.87
C LEU A 361 10.81 -9.99 36.07
N GLY A 362 11.58 -10.39 35.06
CA GLY A 362 12.43 -11.58 35.12
C GLY A 362 11.71 -12.82 34.62
N TYR A 363 12.17 -14.01 35.00
CA TYR A 363 11.77 -15.25 34.31
C TYR A 363 10.64 -15.99 35.03
N ASP A 364 9.47 -16.08 34.39
CA ASP A 364 8.26 -16.75 34.89
C ASP A 364 7.81 -16.30 36.30
N THR A 365 8.10 -15.04 36.63
CA THR A 365 7.61 -14.35 37.84
C THR A 365 6.13 -14.02 37.73
N VAL A 366 5.46 -13.83 38.87
CA VAL A 366 4.00 -13.71 38.96
C VAL A 366 3.62 -12.64 39.98
N ALA A 367 2.89 -11.61 39.55
CA ALA A 367 2.39 -10.48 40.34
C ALA A 367 0.86 -10.38 40.19
N ASP A 368 0.13 -11.11 41.04
CA ASP A 368 -1.33 -11.26 40.90
C ASP A 368 -2.14 -10.27 41.76
N SER A 369 -1.62 -9.84 42.91
CA SER A 369 -2.27 -8.81 43.73
C SER A 369 -2.13 -7.41 43.14
N SER A 370 -3.09 -6.53 43.45
CA SER A 370 -3.03 -5.13 43.04
C SER A 370 -1.77 -4.44 43.58
N TYR A 371 -1.17 -3.54 42.79
CA TYR A 371 0.07 -2.81 43.11
C TYR A 371 1.27 -3.70 43.47
N SER A 372 1.21 -5.01 43.25
CA SER A 372 2.28 -5.93 43.61
C SER A 372 3.42 -5.91 42.60
N THR A 373 4.65 -6.01 43.09
CA THR A 373 5.87 -6.14 42.28
C THR A 373 6.45 -7.54 42.46
N ALA A 374 6.68 -8.26 41.37
CA ALA A 374 7.40 -9.54 41.35
C ALA A 374 8.66 -9.42 40.49
N MET A 375 9.80 -9.83 41.03
CA MET A 375 11.10 -9.77 40.34
C MET A 375 11.94 -11.05 40.54
N GLY A 376 12.95 -11.25 39.71
CA GLY A 376 13.88 -12.40 39.80
C GLY A 376 13.45 -13.57 38.92
N LYS A 377 13.26 -14.76 39.50
CA LYS A 377 12.86 -15.96 38.77
C LYS A 377 11.87 -16.80 39.57
N SER A 378 10.75 -17.16 38.93
CA SER A 378 9.82 -18.20 39.39
C SER A 378 9.46 -18.11 40.89
N ASN A 379 9.00 -16.95 41.36
CA ASN A 379 8.39 -16.81 42.69
C ASN A 379 7.17 -17.75 42.84
N THR A 380 6.76 -18.05 44.07
CA THR A 380 5.52 -18.81 44.30
C THR A 380 4.30 -18.02 43.83
N ILE A 381 3.20 -18.71 43.53
CA ILE A 381 1.93 -18.10 43.13
C ILE A 381 1.15 -17.76 44.41
N GLU A 382 0.62 -16.55 44.49
CA GLU A 382 -0.14 -16.07 45.64
C GLU A 382 -1.52 -16.73 45.70
N LYS A 383 -1.95 -17.18 46.90
CA LYS A 383 -3.17 -18.00 47.01
C LYS A 383 -4.49 -17.22 46.94
N GLU A 384 -4.50 -15.98 47.43
CA GLU A 384 -5.70 -15.17 47.59
C GLU A 384 -5.45 -13.71 47.10
N PRO A 385 -5.03 -13.50 45.83
CA PRO A 385 -4.66 -12.18 45.33
C PRO A 385 -5.87 -11.25 45.19
N ASP A 386 -5.69 -9.95 45.44
CA ASP A 386 -6.76 -8.96 45.24
C ASP A 386 -6.69 -8.28 43.88
N THR A 387 -7.63 -8.62 42.99
CA THR A 387 -7.71 -8.07 41.63
C THR A 387 -8.44 -6.72 41.55
N GLU A 388 -9.09 -6.27 42.64
CA GLU A 388 -9.86 -5.02 42.69
C GLU A 388 -9.62 -4.18 43.96
N PHE A 389 -9.84 -2.87 43.81
CA PHE A 389 -9.39 -1.78 44.68
C PHE A 389 -9.89 -1.77 46.15
N TYR A 390 -10.96 -2.51 46.49
CA TYR A 390 -11.79 -2.20 47.68
C TYR A 390 -11.50 -3.02 48.96
N ARG A 391 -10.35 -3.71 49.08
CA ARG A 391 -10.01 -4.52 50.27
C ARG A 391 -8.85 -3.97 51.12
N TYR A 392 -9.15 -2.87 51.84
CA TYR A 392 -8.20 -2.16 52.71
C TYR A 392 -8.03 -2.73 54.14
N SER A 393 -8.84 -3.70 54.57
CA SER A 393 -8.77 -4.24 55.94
C SER A 393 -7.75 -5.37 56.07
N LEU A 394 -6.73 -5.19 56.93
CA LEU A 394 -5.78 -6.20 57.41
C LEU A 394 -5.03 -7.01 56.33
N ASN A 395 -5.00 -6.50 55.10
CA ASN A 395 -4.65 -7.31 53.93
C ASN A 395 -3.23 -7.93 54.02
N LYS A 396 -3.17 -9.26 53.87
CA LYS A 396 -1.92 -10.02 53.82
C LYS A 396 -1.28 -10.06 52.43
N ASN A 397 -1.88 -9.46 51.40
CA ASN A 397 -1.40 -9.58 50.03
C ASN A 397 0.04 -9.04 49.84
N ARG A 398 0.74 -9.64 48.87
CA ARG A 398 2.12 -9.27 48.52
C ARG A 398 2.16 -7.87 47.91
N LEU A 399 3.11 -7.06 48.37
CA LEU A 399 3.48 -5.77 47.78
C LEU A 399 4.78 -5.90 46.96
N LEU A 400 5.73 -6.70 47.46
CA LEU A 400 6.95 -7.05 46.75
C LEU A 400 7.26 -8.54 46.98
N VAL A 401 7.66 -9.26 45.93
CA VAL A 401 8.24 -10.60 46.01
C VAL A 401 9.45 -10.73 45.09
N ILE A 402 10.52 -11.36 45.59
CA ILE A 402 11.72 -11.70 44.83
C ILE A 402 11.80 -13.21 44.72
N GLY A 403 11.60 -13.75 43.53
CA GLY A 403 11.68 -15.18 43.26
C GLY A 403 13.12 -15.66 43.05
N ASN A 404 13.47 -16.81 43.63
CA ASN A 404 14.72 -17.55 43.40
C ASN A 404 14.48 -18.98 42.86
N GLY A 405 13.29 -19.26 42.33
CA GLY A 405 12.85 -20.59 41.94
C GLY A 405 13.70 -21.25 40.85
N ALA A 406 13.89 -22.57 40.96
CA ALA A 406 14.59 -23.37 39.97
C ALA A 406 13.79 -23.52 38.65
N SER A 407 12.46 -23.61 38.73
CA SER A 407 11.57 -23.79 37.58
C SER A 407 10.11 -23.42 37.88
N LEU A 408 9.23 -23.54 36.89
CA LEU A 408 7.76 -23.42 37.05
C LEU A 408 7.17 -24.36 38.11
N LEU A 409 7.81 -25.51 38.38
CA LEU A 409 7.40 -26.48 39.40
C LEU A 409 8.20 -26.31 40.71
N GLY A 410 9.47 -25.91 40.61
CA GLY A 410 10.33 -25.57 41.75
C GLY A 410 10.32 -24.07 42.02
N ARG A 411 9.14 -23.49 42.32
CA ARG A 411 8.97 -22.07 42.65
C ARG A 411 9.39 -21.78 44.09
N SER A 412 10.04 -20.64 44.33
CA SER A 412 10.42 -20.20 45.69
C SER A 412 10.63 -18.69 45.81
N ASP A 413 10.44 -18.17 47.02
CA ASP A 413 10.49 -16.75 47.37
C ASP A 413 11.69 -16.44 48.27
N ALA A 414 12.72 -15.77 47.74
CA ALA A 414 13.88 -15.32 48.52
C ALA A 414 13.52 -14.21 49.51
N PHE A 415 12.58 -13.34 49.13
CA PHE A 415 12.21 -12.15 49.91
C PHE A 415 10.79 -11.72 49.56
N THR A 416 9.95 -11.46 50.57
CA THR A 416 8.55 -11.06 50.40
C THR A 416 8.17 -9.95 51.39
N ILE A 417 7.53 -8.89 50.90
CA ILE A 417 6.88 -7.84 51.72
C ILE A 417 5.37 -7.92 51.52
N LEU A 418 4.61 -7.98 52.61
CA LEU A 418 3.14 -7.94 52.61
C LEU A 418 2.63 -6.53 52.93
N ARG A 419 1.44 -6.17 52.42
CA ARG A 419 0.84 -4.83 52.66
C ARG A 419 0.63 -4.47 54.12
N ASN A 420 0.44 -5.44 55.00
CA ASN A 420 0.39 -5.24 56.46
C ASN A 420 1.77 -4.99 57.11
N ALA A 421 2.78 -4.64 56.31
CA ALA A 421 4.16 -4.37 56.68
C ALA A 421 4.81 -5.52 57.48
N LYS A 422 4.63 -6.75 57.00
CA LYS A 422 5.41 -7.92 57.41
C LYS A 422 6.38 -8.30 56.30
N VAL A 423 7.56 -8.78 56.68
CA VAL A 423 8.64 -9.20 55.77
C VAL A 423 9.03 -10.65 56.06
N GLY A 424 9.14 -11.46 55.00
CA GLY A 424 9.63 -12.83 55.03
C GLY A 424 10.88 -12.98 54.18
N ILE A 425 11.89 -13.70 54.66
CA ILE A 425 13.13 -14.01 53.95
C ILE A 425 13.29 -15.53 53.85
N ASP A 426 13.43 -16.05 52.63
CA ASP A 426 13.41 -17.47 52.27
C ASP A 426 12.15 -18.23 52.77
N ILE A 427 10.98 -17.57 52.73
CA ILE A 427 9.69 -18.15 53.14
C ILE A 427 8.70 -18.13 51.98
N ASN A 428 8.49 -19.32 51.40
CA ASN A 428 7.54 -19.57 50.33
C ASN A 428 6.09 -19.32 50.78
N ASN A 429 5.34 -18.53 50.02
CA ASN A 429 3.93 -18.19 50.31
C ASN A 429 3.73 -17.50 51.67
N PHE A 430 4.59 -16.54 52.01
CA PHE A 430 4.61 -15.84 53.29
C PHE A 430 3.28 -15.17 53.70
N GLU A 431 2.40 -14.83 52.74
CA GLU A 431 1.03 -14.37 53.02
C GLU A 431 0.19 -15.41 53.79
N THR A 432 0.50 -16.70 53.65
CA THR A 432 -0.22 -17.77 54.36
C THR A 432 0.17 -17.87 55.83
N THR A 433 1.34 -17.36 56.21
CA THR A 433 1.91 -17.49 57.56
C THR A 433 1.04 -16.83 58.63
N LEU A 434 0.84 -17.53 59.76
CA LEU A 434 -0.07 -17.09 60.84
C LEU A 434 0.63 -16.23 61.92
N SER A 435 1.96 -16.23 62.00
CA SER A 435 2.70 -15.41 62.97
C SER A 435 2.43 -13.90 62.79
N ASP A 436 2.35 -13.19 63.90
CA ASP A 436 2.26 -11.74 64.04
C ASP A 436 3.58 -11.00 63.77
N ALA A 437 4.72 -11.70 63.87
CA ALA A 437 6.07 -11.15 63.75
C ALA A 437 6.29 -10.36 62.45
N LYS A 438 6.90 -9.17 62.59
CA LYS A 438 7.11 -8.18 61.51
C LYS A 438 8.24 -8.53 60.55
N LEU A 439 9.26 -9.27 61.02
CA LEU A 439 10.30 -9.87 60.19
C LEU A 439 10.42 -11.34 60.58
N GLN A 440 10.43 -12.22 59.59
CA GLN A 440 10.65 -13.66 59.75
C GLN A 440 11.69 -14.12 58.72
N VAL A 441 12.63 -14.96 59.15
CA VAL A 441 13.76 -15.43 58.33
C VAL A 441 13.87 -16.93 58.48
N ASN A 442 13.83 -17.66 57.36
CA ASN A 442 14.12 -19.09 57.32
C ASN A 442 15.65 -19.30 57.30
N GLY A 443 16.28 -19.25 58.47
CA GLY A 443 17.73 -19.45 58.60
C GLY A 443 18.37 -18.60 59.69
N ALA A 444 19.70 -18.65 59.76
CA ALA A 444 20.48 -17.92 60.76
C ALA A 444 20.68 -16.44 60.36
N ILE A 445 20.32 -15.51 61.24
CA ILE A 445 20.58 -14.08 61.07
C ILE A 445 21.97 -13.75 61.62
N LYS A 446 22.92 -13.41 60.74
CA LYS A 446 24.23 -12.87 61.16
C LYS A 446 24.13 -11.37 61.38
N ILE A 447 24.00 -10.95 62.64
CA ILE A 447 24.23 -9.54 63.02
C ILE A 447 25.74 -9.29 62.92
N SER A 448 26.16 -8.33 62.10
CA SER A 448 27.56 -7.93 61.99
C SER A 448 27.98 -7.14 63.22
N ASN A 449 29.15 -7.48 63.80
CA ASN A 449 29.87 -6.52 64.64
C ASN A 449 30.08 -5.24 63.82
N ASN A 450 29.89 -4.08 64.44
CA ASN A 450 29.99 -2.77 63.80
C ASN A 450 31.32 -2.67 63.02
N PRO A 451 31.31 -2.39 61.69
CA PRO A 451 32.50 -2.53 60.87
C PRO A 451 33.56 -1.50 61.24
N ALA A 452 34.54 -1.94 62.02
CA ALA A 452 35.83 -1.27 62.09
C ALA A 452 36.47 -1.28 60.69
N THR A 453 36.69 -0.09 60.15
CA THR A 453 37.15 0.24 58.79
C THR A 453 36.10 0.21 57.66
N ALA A 454 35.73 1.42 57.24
CA ALA A 454 35.28 1.75 55.89
C ALA A 454 35.81 3.15 55.54
N THR A 455 36.93 3.22 54.79
CA THR A 455 37.60 4.49 54.47
C THR A 455 36.95 5.21 53.30
N ASN A 456 35.80 5.85 53.56
CA ASN A 456 35.35 7.15 52.99
C ASN A 456 33.84 7.35 53.24
N GLY A 457 33.44 8.58 53.59
CA GLY A 457 32.02 8.98 53.50
C GLY A 457 31.16 8.94 54.77
N VAL A 458 31.62 9.56 55.87
CA VAL A 458 30.77 10.08 56.96
C VAL A 458 29.86 9.07 57.70
N TYR A 459 30.45 8.28 58.60
CA TYR A 459 29.81 7.89 59.86
C TYR A 459 30.85 7.89 61.01
N ASN A 460 30.37 7.91 62.26
CA ASN A 460 31.14 8.20 63.48
C ASN A 460 32.42 7.35 63.64
N THR A 461 33.58 8.01 63.57
CA THR A 461 34.93 7.41 63.61
C THR A 461 35.39 6.92 65.00
N SER A 462 34.48 6.75 65.96
CA SER A 462 34.78 6.16 67.28
C SER A 462 33.63 5.35 67.88
N GLY A 463 32.47 5.31 67.22
CA GLY A 463 31.21 4.92 67.87
C GLY A 463 30.95 3.43 67.93
N THR A 464 31.10 2.82 69.11
CA THR A 464 30.10 1.82 69.54
C THR A 464 28.72 2.48 69.48
N MET A 465 27.68 1.75 69.06
CA MET A 465 26.32 2.29 69.04
C MET A 465 25.94 2.71 70.48
N PRO A 466 25.70 4.01 70.75
CA PRO A 466 25.44 4.47 72.10
C PRO A 466 24.02 4.05 72.50
N CYS A 467 23.86 3.42 73.66
CA CYS A 467 22.52 3.08 74.09
C CYS A 467 21.82 4.31 74.69
N ASN A 468 20.91 4.89 73.91
CA ASN A 468 20.16 6.10 74.19
C ASN A 468 18.74 5.99 73.61
N GLU A 469 17.91 7.01 73.80
CA GLU A 469 16.49 7.00 73.40
C GLU A 469 16.26 6.65 71.92
N SER A 470 17.15 7.09 71.03
CA SER A 470 17.08 6.79 69.59
C SER A 470 17.40 5.32 69.23
N ASN A 471 18.06 4.59 70.14
CA ASN A 471 18.54 3.22 69.91
C ASN A 471 17.89 2.18 70.86
N TYR A 472 16.94 2.56 71.71
CA TYR A 472 16.22 1.60 72.58
C TYR A 472 15.54 0.51 71.74
N GLY A 473 15.69 -0.74 72.17
CA GLY A 473 15.23 -1.93 71.45
C GLY A 473 16.21 -2.46 70.38
N SER A 474 17.27 -1.74 70.02
CA SER A 474 18.30 -2.27 69.12
C SER A 474 19.05 -3.45 69.75
N ILE A 475 19.40 -4.44 68.92
CA ILE A 475 20.21 -5.62 69.27
C ILE A 475 21.59 -5.49 68.62
N LYS A 476 22.65 -5.71 69.41
CA LYS A 476 24.02 -5.88 68.91
C LYS A 476 24.57 -7.26 69.30
N PHE A 477 25.55 -7.73 68.53
CA PHE A 477 26.44 -8.82 68.94
C PHE A 477 27.80 -8.21 69.29
N GLU A 478 28.37 -8.57 70.44
CA GLU A 478 29.64 -8.05 70.97
C GLU A 478 30.21 -9.07 71.95
N ASN A 479 31.52 -9.35 71.92
CA ASN A 479 32.18 -10.31 72.82
C ASN A 479 31.42 -11.65 72.96
N ASP A 480 31.04 -12.25 71.83
CA ASP A 480 30.25 -13.48 71.69
C ASP A 480 28.87 -13.49 72.37
N ASN A 481 28.35 -12.30 72.74
CA ASN A 481 27.10 -12.13 73.46
C ASN A 481 26.13 -11.18 72.72
N PHE A 482 24.83 -11.44 72.84
CA PHE A 482 23.78 -10.53 72.34
C PHE A 482 23.40 -9.52 73.43
N TYR A 483 23.45 -8.23 73.09
CA TYR A 483 23.01 -7.14 73.98
C TYR A 483 21.86 -6.36 73.35
N GLY A 484 20.88 -6.01 74.16
CA GLY A 484 19.73 -5.20 73.80
C GLY A 484 19.80 -3.86 74.52
N CYS A 485 19.59 -2.77 73.79
CA CYS A 485 19.62 -1.43 74.36
C CYS A 485 18.30 -1.13 75.10
N LYS A 486 18.40 -0.73 76.37
CA LYS A 486 17.29 -0.35 77.26
C LYS A 486 17.56 1.03 77.89
N SER A 487 16.58 1.59 78.60
CA SER A 487 16.77 2.84 79.37
C SER A 487 17.90 2.78 80.40
N THR A 488 18.26 1.57 80.85
CA THR A 488 19.39 1.29 81.75
C THR A 488 20.73 1.05 81.02
N GLY A 489 20.82 1.32 79.71
CA GLY A 489 22.00 1.01 78.88
C GLY A 489 21.92 -0.34 78.16
N TRP A 490 23.06 -0.83 77.68
CA TRP A 490 23.17 -2.14 77.03
C TRP A 490 23.02 -3.28 78.04
N VAL A 491 22.02 -4.15 77.86
CA VAL A 491 21.71 -5.28 78.74
C VAL A 491 21.82 -6.59 77.97
N LEU A 492 22.46 -7.60 78.55
CA LEU A 492 22.57 -8.95 77.98
C LEU A 492 21.17 -9.54 77.68
N LEU A 493 20.99 -10.15 76.51
CA LEU A 493 19.68 -10.62 76.03
C LEU A 493 19.33 -12.06 76.36
N ASN A 494 20.30 -12.88 76.79
CA ASN A 494 20.07 -14.08 77.57
C ASN A 494 21.39 -14.62 78.15
N ASN A 495 21.26 -15.36 79.24
CA ASN A 495 21.83 -16.70 79.34
C ASN A 495 20.68 -17.60 79.77
#